data_AF-A0A841R880-F1
#
_entry.id   AF-A0A841R880-F1
#
_cell.length_a   1.000
_cell.length_b   1.000
_cell.length_c   1.000
_cell.angle_alpha   90.00
_cell.angle_beta   90.00
_cell.angle_gamma   90.00
#
_symmetry.space_group_name_H-M   'P 1'
#
loop_
_entity.id
_entity.type
_entity.pdbx_description
1 polymer ?
#
loop_
_entity_poly.entity_id
_entity_poly.type
_entity_poly.pdbx_seq_one_letter_code
_entity_poly.pdbx_strand_id
1 'polypeptide(L)'
;MLNRSFFFISVSLILLLNSCGSKEVKTLEKVDLFSIPLGKLAEEIDYFQRESLRFSADNDMEMLNGFFYITNGRSGKLLKFNSYGDLLTLIYNPDRNPYPAELLSRQSDDSEVNRKVIPWQFNSPGALAVSEDSIFIVDKVAPNRQVKDKNTLMDRNILQFTSQGEYVNFIGMEGTGGQPFPYIEDLWISDKSELIVLYRTRSSDDESWYVNWYTPSGTLRYSVEIRESVIPMPAGETDLSISLDSILPDLSHYEIFLKMTYFRSADQASSDEVSEIFGGTLNFSVAEKKWHDWTRLPENTLEVDGIMIDSPYSLIGTAKGKQFFLSLSENSMYSLLIRDEEGLFSEEYRLLMDDREILNTDFYLSDAGILCAMVYTDSEARIIWWRTDKLLEINDENG
;
A
#
# COMPACT_ATOMS: atom_id res chain seq x y z
N MET A 1 -16.70 68.48 12.93
CA MET A 1 -17.33 67.15 12.83
C MET A 1 -16.72 66.28 11.72
N LEU A 2 -15.44 66.46 11.38
CA LEU A 2 -14.65 65.51 10.58
C LEU A 2 -13.41 65.20 11.42
N ASN A 3 -13.33 64.01 12.01
CA ASN A 3 -12.09 63.37 12.53
C ASN A 3 -12.36 62.12 13.37
N ARG A 4 -13.62 61.76 13.66
CA ARG A 4 -13.92 60.51 14.37
C ARG A 4 -14.11 59.27 13.47
N SER A 5 -14.44 59.45 12.19
CA SER A 5 -14.66 58.31 11.28
C SER A 5 -13.37 57.72 10.68
N PHE A 6 -12.29 58.49 10.57
CA PHE A 6 -11.01 57.97 10.04
C PHE A 6 -10.27 57.06 11.04
N PHE A 7 -10.47 57.28 12.34
CA PHE A 7 -9.83 56.47 13.37
C PHE A 7 -10.43 55.06 13.47
N PHE A 8 -11.74 54.91 13.21
CA PHE A 8 -12.42 53.61 13.22
C PHE A 8 -12.08 52.75 12.00
N ILE A 9 -11.88 53.36 10.82
CA ILE A 9 -11.48 52.62 9.61
C ILE A 9 -10.03 52.12 9.72
N SER A 10 -9.15 52.90 10.36
CA SER A 10 -7.76 52.50 10.58
C SER A 10 -7.60 51.35 11.59
N VAL A 11 -8.49 51.25 12.60
CA VAL A 11 -8.45 50.16 13.58
C VAL A 11 -9.07 48.88 13.03
N SER A 12 -10.07 48.98 12.15
CA SER A 12 -10.67 47.81 11.48
C SER A 12 -9.74 47.17 10.44
N LEU A 13 -8.82 47.94 9.84
CA LEU A 13 -7.86 47.42 8.86
C LEU A 13 -6.65 46.71 9.52
N ILE A 14 -6.32 47.05 10.78
CA ILE A 14 -5.24 46.41 11.54
C ILE A 14 -5.69 45.05 12.13
N LEU A 15 -6.99 44.86 12.36
CA LEU A 15 -7.54 43.57 12.81
C LEU A 15 -7.63 42.51 11.70
N LEU A 16 -7.53 42.89 10.42
CA LEU A 16 -7.52 41.96 9.28
C LEU A 16 -6.11 41.44 8.93
N LEU A 17 -5.05 41.95 9.57
CA LEU A 17 -3.66 41.56 9.32
C LEU A 17 -3.11 40.53 10.33
N ASN A 18 -3.93 40.05 11.28
CA ASN A 18 -3.55 39.02 12.26
C ASN A 18 -4.13 37.63 11.95
N SER A 19 -4.60 37.38 10.72
CA SER A 19 -5.02 36.04 10.28
C SER A 19 -3.92 35.35 9.46
N CYS A 20 -2.67 35.48 9.89
CA CYS A 20 -1.58 34.61 9.46
C CYS A 20 -1.20 33.74 10.67
N GLY A 21 -2.15 32.91 11.09
CA GLY A 21 -1.85 31.84 12.03
C GLY A 21 -1.08 30.77 11.26
N SER A 22 0.14 30.46 11.70
CA SER A 22 0.79 29.22 11.30
C SER A 22 -0.19 28.08 11.61
N LYS A 23 -0.72 27.41 10.59
CA LYS A 23 -1.52 26.20 10.81
C LYS A 23 -0.62 25.21 11.55
N GLU A 24 -0.98 24.93 12.79
CA GLU A 24 -0.27 23.95 13.60
C GLU A 24 -0.48 22.58 12.95
N VAL A 25 0.59 22.01 12.37
CA VAL A 25 0.54 20.71 11.73
C VAL A 25 0.34 19.66 12.81
N LYS A 26 -0.76 18.90 12.72
CA LYS A 26 -1.11 17.89 13.72
C LYS A 26 -0.15 16.70 13.62
N THR A 27 0.30 16.20 14.76
CA THR A 27 1.19 15.04 14.82
C THR A 27 0.42 13.80 15.27
N LEU A 28 0.63 12.68 14.58
CA LEU A 28 0.10 11.38 14.98
C LEU A 28 1.17 10.59 15.73
N GLU A 29 0.81 10.12 16.92
CA GLU A 29 1.69 9.29 17.73
C GLU A 29 1.79 7.88 17.13
N LYS A 30 3.04 7.44 16.95
CA LYS A 30 3.39 6.06 16.63
C LYS A 30 3.16 5.19 17.87
N VAL A 31 2.68 3.97 17.66
CA VAL A 31 2.72 2.92 18.69
C VAL A 31 3.52 1.74 18.17
N ASP A 32 4.57 1.37 18.89
CA ASP A 32 5.34 0.16 18.65
C ASP A 32 4.57 -1.05 19.22
N LEU A 33 4.33 -2.07 18.38
CA LEU A 33 3.53 -3.24 18.77
C LEU A 33 4.42 -4.40 19.22
N PHE A 34 5.27 -4.87 18.32
CA PHE A 34 6.20 -5.97 18.58
C PHE A 34 7.33 -5.96 17.54
N SER A 35 8.37 -6.76 17.78
CA SER A 35 9.45 -6.96 16.83
C SER A 35 9.64 -8.44 16.48
N ILE A 36 10.11 -8.69 15.27
CA ILE A 36 10.42 -10.01 14.73
C ILE A 36 11.93 -10.04 14.45
N PRO A 37 12.70 -10.95 15.06
CA PRO A 37 14.13 -11.05 14.77
C PRO A 37 14.41 -11.36 13.29
N LEU A 38 15.50 -10.81 12.77
CA LEU A 38 15.95 -11.15 11.42
C LEU A 38 16.62 -12.52 11.38
N GLY A 39 16.23 -13.35 10.41
CA GLY A 39 16.79 -14.68 10.25
C GLY A 39 15.93 -15.62 9.40
N LYS A 40 16.09 -16.92 9.61
CA LYS A 40 15.47 -17.99 8.79
C LYS A 40 14.72 -19.03 9.61
N LEU A 41 14.74 -18.95 10.93
CA LEU A 41 14.01 -19.85 11.81
C LEU A 41 12.51 -19.56 11.80
N ALA A 42 11.75 -20.38 12.50
CA ALA A 42 10.29 -20.39 12.46
C ALA A 42 9.65 -19.05 12.88
N GLU A 43 10.26 -18.36 13.83
CA GLU A 43 9.79 -17.09 14.41
C GLU A 43 10.62 -15.89 13.89
N GLU A 44 11.32 -16.03 12.77
CA GLU A 44 12.21 -15.01 12.20
C GLU A 44 11.80 -14.62 10.77
N ILE A 45 12.16 -13.40 10.37
CA ILE A 45 11.92 -12.87 9.02
C ILE A 45 13.23 -12.69 8.23
N ASP A 46 13.24 -13.10 6.95
CA ASP A 46 14.42 -13.00 6.09
C ASP A 46 14.29 -11.72 5.27
N TYR A 47 15.09 -10.73 5.62
CA TYR A 47 15.16 -9.44 4.94
C TYR A 47 16.52 -9.18 4.26
N PHE A 48 17.44 -10.16 4.25
CA PHE A 48 18.81 -9.92 3.80
C PHE A 48 18.87 -9.57 2.30
N GLN A 49 19.01 -8.27 2.01
CA GLN A 49 19.15 -7.73 0.67
C GLN A 49 20.47 -8.20 0.05
N ARG A 50 20.41 -9.03 -1.00
CA ARG A 50 21.58 -9.31 -1.85
C ARG A 50 21.55 -8.34 -3.03
N GLU A 51 22.73 -7.84 -3.42
CA GLU A 51 22.99 -6.73 -4.37
C GLU A 51 22.39 -6.83 -5.80
N SER A 52 21.49 -7.77 -6.10
CA SER A 52 20.94 -7.90 -7.44
C SER A 52 19.43 -8.12 -7.43
N LEU A 53 18.72 -7.06 -7.84
CA LEU A 53 17.32 -6.97 -8.29
C LEU A 53 16.29 -6.50 -7.24
N ARG A 54 15.94 -5.22 -7.35
CA ARG A 54 14.79 -4.54 -6.74
C ARG A 54 13.50 -4.87 -7.50
N PHE A 55 13.00 -6.10 -7.52
CA PHE A 55 11.67 -6.40 -8.10
C PHE A 55 11.01 -7.64 -7.48
N SER A 56 10.82 -7.61 -6.18
CA SER A 56 9.68 -8.20 -5.47
C SER A 56 9.86 -7.84 -4.01
N ALA A 57 8.86 -7.25 -3.37
CA ALA A 57 8.80 -7.25 -1.92
C ALA A 57 8.80 -8.74 -1.52
N ASP A 58 9.95 -9.21 -1.06
CA ASP A 58 10.14 -10.61 -0.68
C ASP A 58 9.31 -10.94 0.56
N ASN A 59 8.87 -9.92 1.30
CA ASN A 59 7.91 -10.03 2.39
C ASN A 59 6.75 -9.07 2.11
N ASP A 60 5.56 -9.46 2.55
CA ASP A 60 4.36 -8.63 2.49
C ASP A 60 3.60 -8.73 3.81
N MET A 61 2.75 -7.75 4.14
CA MET A 61 2.01 -7.71 5.39
C MET A 61 0.57 -7.21 5.22
N GLU A 62 -0.37 -7.89 5.86
CA GLU A 62 -1.73 -7.37 6.05
C GLU A 62 -2.13 -7.37 7.52
N MET A 63 -2.94 -6.37 7.88
CA MET A 63 -3.57 -6.26 9.20
C MET A 63 -5.07 -6.46 9.05
N LEU A 64 -5.61 -7.43 9.79
CA LEU A 64 -7.05 -7.62 9.92
C LEU A 64 -7.42 -7.86 11.38
N ASN A 65 -8.27 -7.00 11.93
CA ASN A 65 -8.79 -7.10 13.31
C ASN A 65 -7.72 -7.27 14.41
N GLY A 66 -6.58 -6.59 14.28
CA GLY A 66 -5.50 -6.70 15.26
C GLY A 66 -4.59 -7.92 15.08
N PHE A 67 -4.82 -8.72 14.04
CA PHE A 67 -3.90 -9.77 13.61
C PHE A 67 -3.05 -9.30 12.45
N PHE A 68 -1.77 -9.66 12.48
CA PHE A 68 -0.80 -9.33 11.45
C PHE A 68 -0.43 -10.60 10.69
N TYR A 69 -0.67 -10.62 9.40
CA TYR A 69 -0.33 -11.71 8.48
C TYR A 69 0.87 -11.26 7.68
N ILE A 70 1.95 -12.03 7.72
CA ILE A 70 3.20 -11.68 7.06
C ILE A 70 3.62 -12.84 6.17
N THR A 71 3.76 -12.60 4.88
CA THR A 71 4.43 -13.57 3.99
C THR A 71 5.93 -13.32 4.01
N ASN A 72 6.70 -14.40 3.94
CA ASN A 72 8.14 -14.36 3.80
C ASN A 72 8.54 -15.27 2.63
N GLY A 73 8.68 -14.65 1.46
CA GLY A 73 8.97 -15.25 0.17
C GLY A 73 10.29 -15.99 0.12
N ARG A 74 11.33 -15.43 0.74
CA ARG A 74 12.68 -16.03 0.78
C ARG A 74 12.80 -17.23 1.68
N SER A 75 11.99 -17.29 2.73
CA SER A 75 11.92 -18.46 3.60
C SER A 75 10.79 -19.41 3.20
N GLY A 76 9.83 -18.98 2.38
CA GLY A 76 8.66 -19.78 2.02
C GLY A 76 7.74 -20.00 3.21
N LYS A 77 7.27 -18.92 3.84
CA LYS A 77 6.41 -18.96 5.03
C LYS A 77 5.28 -17.95 4.98
N LEU A 78 4.23 -18.23 5.73
CA LEU A 78 3.24 -17.28 6.23
C LEU A 78 3.28 -17.32 7.76
N LEU A 79 3.32 -16.15 8.38
CA LEU A 79 3.28 -15.95 9.82
C LEU A 79 2.01 -15.16 10.18
N LYS A 80 1.29 -15.58 11.22
CA LYS A 80 0.15 -14.83 11.78
C LYS A 80 0.43 -14.50 13.24
N PHE A 81 0.51 -13.21 13.56
CA PHE A 81 0.70 -12.70 14.91
C PHE A 81 -0.56 -12.02 15.45
N ASN A 82 -0.73 -11.98 16.77
CA ASN A 82 -1.58 -10.98 17.40
C ASN A 82 -0.82 -9.65 17.55
N SER A 83 -1.52 -8.60 18.00
CA SER A 83 -0.92 -7.28 18.26
C SER A 83 0.12 -7.25 19.39
N TYR A 84 0.25 -8.32 20.18
CA TYR A 84 1.25 -8.45 21.25
C TYR A 84 2.53 -9.16 20.79
N GLY A 85 2.58 -9.63 19.54
CA GLY A 85 3.72 -10.35 18.98
C GLY A 85 3.72 -11.86 19.22
N ASP A 86 2.62 -12.45 19.71
CA ASP A 86 2.53 -13.91 19.81
C ASP A 86 2.27 -14.52 18.43
N LEU A 87 3.15 -15.42 17.99
CA LEU A 87 2.93 -16.23 16.79
C LEU A 87 1.78 -17.22 17.04
N LEU A 88 0.70 -17.06 16.29
CA LEU A 88 -0.51 -17.89 16.35
C LEU A 88 -0.53 -18.98 15.26
N THR A 89 -0.14 -18.63 14.04
CA THR A 89 -0.11 -19.58 12.91
C THR A 89 1.19 -19.45 12.15
N LEU A 90 1.82 -20.59 11.88
CA LEU A 90 2.95 -20.75 10.96
C LEU A 90 2.55 -21.72 9.85
N ILE A 91 2.48 -21.24 8.62
CA ILE A 91 2.43 -22.09 7.43
C ILE A 91 3.80 -22.02 6.76
N TYR A 92 4.50 -23.14 6.58
CA TYR A 92 5.91 -23.12 6.18
C TYR A 92 6.32 -24.23 5.22
N ASN A 93 7.30 -23.94 4.38
CA ASN A 93 7.96 -24.93 3.54
C ASN A 93 8.97 -25.77 4.36
N PRO A 94 8.73 -27.08 4.57
CA PRO A 94 9.62 -27.94 5.36
C PRO A 94 10.93 -28.28 4.66
N ASP A 95 11.04 -28.07 3.34
CA ASP A 95 12.29 -28.27 2.59
C ASP A 95 13.22 -27.06 2.69
N ARG A 96 12.68 -25.88 3.04
CA ARG A 96 13.42 -24.62 3.18
C ARG A 96 13.67 -24.20 4.62
N ASN A 97 12.96 -24.80 5.57
CA ASN A 97 13.01 -24.41 6.97
C ASN A 97 13.20 -25.61 7.89
N PRO A 98 13.95 -25.47 8.99
CA PRO A 98 14.06 -26.52 9.97
C PRO A 98 12.71 -26.82 10.62
N TYR A 99 12.56 -28.06 11.08
CA TYR A 99 11.39 -28.46 11.84
C TYR A 99 11.26 -27.60 13.12
N PRO A 100 10.12 -26.94 13.37
CA PRO A 100 9.95 -25.96 14.44
C PRO A 100 9.67 -26.64 15.79
N ALA A 101 10.62 -27.45 16.28
CA ALA A 101 10.46 -28.26 17.49
C ALA A 101 10.15 -27.39 18.72
N GLU A 102 10.82 -26.25 18.87
CA GLU A 102 10.64 -25.34 20.02
C GLU A 102 9.24 -24.74 20.07
N LEU A 103 8.70 -24.35 18.91
CA LEU A 103 7.35 -23.79 18.79
C LEU A 103 6.29 -24.82 19.20
N LEU A 104 6.48 -26.07 18.79
CA LEU A 104 5.60 -27.19 19.13
C LEU A 104 5.74 -27.63 20.59
N SER A 105 6.94 -27.58 21.19
CA SER A 105 7.09 -27.91 22.62
C SER A 105 6.43 -26.86 23.53
N ARG A 106 6.44 -25.59 23.14
CA ARG A 106 5.71 -24.52 23.86
C ARG A 106 4.19 -24.71 23.81
N GLN A 107 3.65 -25.48 22.86
CA GLN A 107 2.22 -25.79 22.77
C GLN A 107 1.79 -26.87 23.78
N SER A 108 2.70 -27.78 24.16
CA SER A 108 2.41 -28.84 25.15
C SER A 108 2.49 -28.38 26.60
N ASP A 109 3.17 -27.25 26.86
CA ASP A 109 3.34 -26.67 28.19
C ASP A 109 2.26 -25.62 28.46
N ASP A 110 1.09 -26.02 29.00
CA ASP A 110 0.01 -25.18 29.61
C ASP A 110 -0.16 -23.74 29.07
N SER A 111 0.06 -23.54 27.76
CA SER A 111 0.10 -22.23 27.16
C SER A 111 -1.30 -21.87 26.69
N GLU A 112 -1.85 -20.75 27.17
CA GLU A 112 -3.18 -20.26 26.76
C GLU A 112 -3.29 -19.93 25.25
N VAL A 113 -2.15 -19.85 24.54
CA VAL A 113 -2.09 -19.56 23.10
C VAL A 113 -2.20 -20.83 22.27
N ASN A 114 -3.33 -21.02 21.58
CA ASN A 114 -3.54 -22.14 20.66
C ASN A 114 -2.79 -21.92 19.33
N ARG A 115 -1.53 -22.37 19.26
CA ARG A 115 -0.66 -22.24 18.09
C ARG A 115 -0.95 -23.29 17.02
N LYS A 116 -0.82 -22.92 15.75
CA LYS A 116 -0.95 -23.80 14.59
C LYS A 116 0.30 -23.81 13.75
N VAL A 117 0.78 -25.01 13.42
CA VAL A 117 1.98 -25.22 12.61
C VAL A 117 1.64 -26.16 11.46
N ILE A 118 1.65 -25.63 10.24
CA ILE A 118 1.10 -26.29 9.06
C ILE A 118 2.19 -26.38 7.98
N PRO A 119 2.63 -27.59 7.57
CA PRO A 119 3.58 -27.72 6.48
C PRO A 119 2.89 -27.45 5.13
N TRP A 120 3.49 -26.59 4.32
CA TRP A 120 3.06 -26.29 2.95
C TRP A 120 4.22 -25.96 2.04
N GLN A 121 4.23 -26.50 0.82
CA GLN A 121 5.33 -26.37 -0.13
C GLN A 121 5.29 -25.06 -0.92
N PHE A 122 5.46 -23.93 -0.23
CA PHE A 122 5.59 -22.61 -0.84
C PHE A 122 6.83 -22.53 -1.75
N ASN A 123 6.66 -22.13 -3.01
CA ASN A 123 7.77 -21.99 -3.95
C ASN A 123 8.43 -20.62 -3.84
N SER A 124 7.64 -19.56 -3.83
CA SER A 124 8.05 -18.16 -3.73
C SER A 124 6.80 -17.32 -3.37
N PRO A 125 6.31 -17.41 -2.11
CA PRO A 125 5.15 -16.66 -1.69
C PRO A 125 5.44 -15.15 -1.77
N GLY A 126 4.45 -14.34 -2.13
CA GLY A 126 4.57 -12.90 -2.31
C GLY A 126 3.39 -12.18 -1.71
N ALA A 127 2.78 -11.29 -2.51
CA ALA A 127 1.63 -10.48 -2.10
C ALA A 127 0.52 -11.31 -1.45
N LEU A 128 -0.13 -10.74 -0.44
CA LEU A 128 -1.12 -11.41 0.39
C LEU A 128 -2.34 -10.51 0.59
N ALA A 129 -3.51 -11.13 0.71
CA ALA A 129 -4.73 -10.43 1.08
C ALA A 129 -5.56 -11.32 2.01
N VAL A 130 -6.22 -10.73 3.00
CA VAL A 130 -6.91 -11.48 4.05
C VAL A 130 -8.34 -11.00 4.23
N SER A 131 -9.22 -11.95 4.50
CA SER A 131 -10.58 -11.74 4.99
C SER A 131 -10.80 -12.57 6.25
N GLU A 132 -11.94 -12.40 6.89
CA GLU A 132 -12.32 -13.19 8.08
C GLU A 132 -12.30 -14.71 7.82
N ASP A 133 -12.59 -15.10 6.59
CA ASP A 133 -12.76 -16.50 6.20
C ASP A 133 -11.55 -17.06 5.43
N SER A 134 -10.76 -16.22 4.77
CA SER A 134 -9.76 -16.65 3.81
C SER A 134 -8.47 -15.86 3.87
N ILE A 135 -7.37 -16.55 3.55
CA ILE A 135 -6.05 -15.98 3.32
C ILE A 135 -5.67 -16.28 1.88
N PHE A 136 -5.39 -15.24 1.11
CA PHE A 136 -4.96 -15.33 -0.29
C PHE A 136 -3.48 -14.98 -0.37
N ILE A 137 -2.70 -15.82 -1.05
CA ILE A 137 -1.24 -15.65 -1.15
C ILE A 137 -0.81 -15.91 -2.59
N VAL A 138 -0.14 -14.96 -3.20
CA VAL A 138 0.56 -15.17 -4.46
C VAL A 138 1.68 -16.18 -4.24
N ASP A 139 1.75 -17.24 -5.05
CA ASP A 139 2.88 -18.17 -5.05
C ASP A 139 3.32 -18.50 -6.48
N LYS A 140 4.58 -18.92 -6.62
CA LYS A 140 5.11 -19.41 -7.89
C LYS A 140 4.60 -20.81 -8.17
N VAL A 141 4.14 -21.06 -9.39
CA VAL A 141 3.75 -22.41 -9.81
C VAL A 141 4.98 -23.25 -10.16
N ALA A 142 4.86 -24.57 -9.99
CA ALA A 142 5.88 -25.52 -10.40
C ALA A 142 6.25 -25.36 -11.90
N PRO A 143 7.50 -25.65 -12.32
CA PRO A 143 7.97 -25.39 -13.69
C PRO A 143 7.10 -26.01 -14.80
N ASN A 144 6.49 -27.16 -14.54
CA ASN A 144 5.62 -27.85 -15.49
C ASN A 144 4.23 -27.19 -15.67
N ARG A 145 3.85 -26.26 -14.80
CA ARG A 145 2.60 -25.48 -14.88
C ARG A 145 2.80 -24.08 -15.44
N GLN A 146 4.04 -23.65 -15.66
CA GLN A 146 4.34 -22.33 -16.20
C GLN A 146 3.96 -22.27 -17.67
N VAL A 147 3.37 -21.15 -18.08
CA VAL A 147 2.98 -20.90 -19.46
C VAL A 147 3.78 -19.70 -19.96
N LYS A 148 4.32 -19.77 -21.17
CA LYS A 148 4.96 -18.63 -21.81
C LYS A 148 4.09 -18.17 -22.97
N ASP A 149 3.58 -16.95 -22.88
CA ASP A 149 2.88 -16.29 -23.98
C ASP A 149 3.70 -15.10 -24.47
N LYS A 150 4.13 -15.13 -25.74
CA LYS A 150 5.05 -14.16 -26.33
C LYS A 150 6.28 -13.91 -25.44
N ASN A 151 6.38 -12.70 -24.88
CA ASN A 151 7.47 -12.25 -24.00
C ASN A 151 7.09 -12.26 -22.51
N THR A 152 5.89 -12.71 -22.16
CA THR A 152 5.39 -12.76 -20.79
C THR A 152 5.43 -14.21 -20.28
N LEU A 153 6.06 -14.41 -19.12
CA LEU A 153 6.03 -15.67 -18.39
C LEU A 153 4.87 -15.62 -17.39
N MET A 154 3.95 -16.57 -17.51
CA MET A 154 2.86 -16.81 -16.58
C MET A 154 3.30 -17.91 -15.62
N ASP A 155 3.73 -17.51 -14.42
CA ASP A 155 4.28 -18.42 -13.41
C ASP A 155 3.78 -18.15 -11.99
N ARG A 156 2.66 -17.45 -11.83
CA ARG A 156 2.06 -17.15 -10.52
C ARG A 156 0.62 -17.65 -10.41
N ASN A 157 0.24 -18.14 -9.25
CA ASN A 157 -1.15 -18.36 -8.89
C ASN A 157 -1.42 -17.76 -7.51
N ILE A 158 -2.69 -17.64 -7.15
CA ILE A 158 -3.09 -17.21 -5.82
C ILE A 158 -3.60 -18.43 -5.08
N LEU A 159 -2.91 -18.83 -4.02
CA LEU A 159 -3.34 -19.91 -3.15
C LEU A 159 -4.38 -19.37 -2.17
N GLN A 160 -5.49 -20.08 -2.01
CA GLN A 160 -6.51 -19.77 -1.01
C GLN A 160 -6.40 -20.76 0.15
N PHE A 161 -6.25 -20.22 1.35
CA PHE A 161 -6.36 -20.95 2.61
C PHE A 161 -7.57 -20.44 3.39
N THR A 162 -8.13 -21.26 4.26
CA THR A 162 -9.07 -20.80 5.28
C THR A 162 -8.35 -19.89 6.28
N SER A 163 -9.10 -19.09 7.05
CA SER A 163 -8.53 -18.30 8.16
C SER A 163 -7.82 -19.14 9.24
N GLN A 164 -8.04 -20.46 9.22
CA GLN A 164 -7.39 -21.45 10.07
C GLN A 164 -6.13 -22.08 9.46
N GLY A 165 -5.78 -21.71 8.22
CA GLY A 165 -4.59 -22.15 7.51
C GLY A 165 -4.75 -23.44 6.70
N GLU A 166 -5.97 -23.93 6.49
CA GLU A 166 -6.23 -25.12 5.66
C GLU A 166 -6.32 -24.73 4.20
N TYR A 167 -5.62 -25.44 3.31
CA TYR A 167 -5.67 -25.18 1.87
C TYR A 167 -7.07 -25.46 1.30
N VAL A 168 -7.59 -24.52 0.50
CA VAL A 168 -8.90 -24.60 -0.16
C VAL A 168 -8.74 -24.90 -1.65
N ASN A 169 -8.11 -23.98 -2.39
CA ASN A 169 -7.92 -24.06 -3.84
C ASN A 169 -6.80 -23.11 -4.31
N PHE A 170 -6.67 -22.94 -5.63
CA PHE A 170 -5.92 -21.82 -6.19
C PHE A 170 -6.73 -21.10 -7.27
N ILE A 171 -6.45 -19.80 -7.41
CA ILE A 171 -7.05 -18.90 -8.39
C ILE A 171 -6.00 -18.56 -9.45
N GLY A 172 -6.40 -18.66 -10.71
CA GLY A 172 -5.68 -18.22 -11.90
C GLY A 172 -6.42 -17.09 -12.62
N MET A 173 -5.96 -16.70 -13.79
CA MET A 173 -6.50 -15.55 -14.55
C MET A 173 -8.01 -15.66 -14.80
N GLU A 174 -8.51 -16.84 -15.16
CA GLU A 174 -9.93 -17.08 -15.43
C GLU A 174 -10.75 -17.47 -14.19
N GLY A 175 -10.12 -17.52 -13.02
CA GLY A 175 -10.72 -17.93 -11.74
C GLY A 175 -10.12 -19.20 -11.17
N THR A 176 -10.87 -19.85 -10.28
CA THR A 176 -10.44 -21.10 -9.60
C THR A 176 -10.00 -22.17 -10.61
N GLY A 177 -8.77 -22.67 -10.47
CA GLY A 177 -8.22 -23.66 -11.38
C GLY A 177 -7.69 -23.12 -12.71
N GLY A 178 -7.76 -21.80 -12.93
CA GLY A 178 -7.36 -21.14 -14.18
C GLY A 178 -5.87 -21.16 -14.48
N GLN A 179 -5.50 -20.55 -15.60
CA GLN A 179 -4.11 -20.38 -16.00
C GLN A 179 -3.35 -19.49 -15.01
N PRO A 180 -2.04 -19.73 -14.81
CA PRO A 180 -1.24 -18.84 -13.98
C PRO A 180 -1.30 -17.40 -14.49
N PHE A 181 -1.24 -16.46 -13.56
CA PHE A 181 -0.96 -15.07 -13.83
C PHE A 181 0.50 -14.87 -14.26
N PRO A 182 0.79 -13.76 -14.96
CA PRO A 182 2.14 -13.20 -15.07
C PRO A 182 2.57 -12.61 -13.70
N TYR A 183 3.32 -11.51 -13.71
CA TYR A 183 3.68 -10.81 -12.47
C TYR A 183 2.44 -10.17 -11.84
N ILE A 184 2.02 -10.70 -10.69
CA ILE A 184 1.02 -10.08 -9.81
C ILE A 184 1.75 -9.02 -8.98
N GLU A 185 1.25 -7.79 -9.03
CA GLU A 185 1.81 -6.68 -8.27
C GLU A 185 1.28 -6.69 -6.84
N ASP A 186 -0.03 -6.87 -6.68
CA ASP A 186 -0.69 -6.76 -5.38
C ASP A 186 -2.08 -7.44 -5.37
N LEU A 187 -2.61 -7.65 -4.16
CA LEU A 187 -3.92 -8.25 -3.88
C LEU A 187 -4.68 -7.39 -2.87
N TRP A 188 -6.00 -7.33 -2.97
CA TRP A 188 -6.85 -6.73 -1.94
C TRP A 188 -8.12 -7.53 -1.72
N ILE A 189 -8.76 -7.34 -0.56
CA ILE A 189 -10.12 -7.79 -0.31
C ILE A 189 -11.06 -6.59 -0.25
N SER A 190 -12.11 -6.60 -1.05
CA SER A 190 -13.16 -5.58 -0.98
C SER A 190 -14.08 -5.80 0.23
N ASP A 191 -14.87 -4.78 0.58
CA ASP A 191 -15.89 -4.87 1.63
C ASP A 191 -16.96 -5.95 1.35
N LYS A 192 -17.03 -6.44 0.11
CA LYS A 192 -17.91 -7.52 -0.34
C LYS A 192 -17.24 -8.90 -0.30
N SER A 193 -16.09 -9.01 0.38
CA SER A 193 -15.22 -10.19 0.44
C SER A 193 -14.71 -10.66 -0.93
N GLU A 194 -14.61 -9.76 -1.90
CA GLU A 194 -14.10 -10.10 -3.23
C GLU A 194 -12.60 -9.94 -3.27
N LEU A 195 -11.93 -10.89 -3.92
CA LEU A 195 -10.51 -10.78 -4.18
C LEU A 195 -10.28 -9.88 -5.38
N ILE A 196 -9.51 -8.81 -5.18
CA ILE A 196 -9.03 -7.92 -6.24
C ILE A 196 -7.58 -8.29 -6.53
N VAL A 197 -7.24 -8.42 -7.81
CA VAL A 197 -5.90 -8.80 -8.27
C VAL A 197 -5.40 -7.75 -9.25
N LEU A 198 -4.27 -7.11 -8.92
CA LEU A 198 -3.52 -6.28 -9.85
C LEU A 198 -2.35 -7.08 -10.41
N TYR A 199 -2.28 -7.20 -11.72
CA TYR A 199 -1.14 -7.83 -12.39
C TYR A 199 -0.80 -7.09 -13.67
N ARG A 200 0.43 -7.25 -14.14
CA ARG A 200 0.90 -6.63 -15.38
C ARG A 200 1.36 -7.67 -16.40
N THR A 201 1.11 -7.35 -17.66
CA THR A 201 1.73 -8.05 -18.79
C THR A 201 2.69 -7.10 -19.49
N ARG A 202 3.80 -7.64 -20.00
CA ARG A 202 4.77 -6.88 -20.78
C ARG A 202 4.70 -7.33 -22.22
N SER A 203 4.30 -6.41 -23.10
CA SER A 203 4.48 -6.58 -24.54
C SER A 203 5.77 -5.89 -25.00
N SER A 204 6.16 -6.07 -26.26
CA SER A 204 7.34 -5.40 -26.83
C SER A 204 7.19 -3.88 -26.88
N ASP A 205 5.96 -3.38 -26.95
CA ASP A 205 5.66 -1.99 -27.34
C ASP A 205 4.78 -1.25 -26.31
N ASP A 206 4.25 -1.95 -25.31
CA ASP A 206 3.36 -1.39 -24.28
C ASP A 206 3.34 -2.26 -23.01
N GLU A 207 3.25 -1.63 -21.84
CA GLU A 207 2.96 -2.29 -20.56
C GLU A 207 1.46 -2.14 -20.27
N SER A 208 0.79 -3.27 -19.99
CA SER A 208 -0.64 -3.28 -19.64
C SER A 208 -0.79 -3.74 -18.20
N TRP A 209 -1.54 -2.98 -17.41
CA TRP A 209 -2.02 -3.40 -16.10
C TRP A 209 -3.43 -3.94 -16.20
N TYR A 210 -3.74 -4.92 -15.38
CA TYR A 210 -5.05 -5.52 -15.29
C TYR A 210 -5.50 -5.53 -13.84
N VAL A 211 -6.72 -5.04 -13.60
CA VAL A 211 -7.39 -5.12 -12.29
C VAL A 211 -8.58 -6.06 -12.43
N ASN A 212 -8.52 -7.19 -11.75
CA ASN A 212 -9.54 -8.23 -11.80
C ASN A 212 -10.23 -8.38 -10.44
N TRP A 213 -11.56 -8.52 -10.44
CA TRP A 213 -12.35 -8.86 -9.25
C TRP A 213 -12.83 -10.30 -9.35
N TYR A 214 -12.61 -11.07 -8.30
CA TYR A 214 -13.09 -12.44 -8.15
C TYR A 214 -14.07 -12.52 -6.98
N THR A 215 -15.15 -13.25 -7.16
CA THR A 215 -16.07 -13.57 -6.07
C THR A 215 -15.34 -14.33 -4.94
N PRO A 216 -15.92 -14.42 -3.73
CA PRO A 216 -15.35 -15.23 -2.65
C PRO A 216 -15.09 -16.70 -3.03
N SER A 217 -15.83 -17.23 -4.02
CA SER A 217 -15.66 -18.57 -4.58
C SER A 217 -14.56 -18.69 -5.64
N GLY A 218 -13.89 -17.59 -5.99
CA GLY A 218 -12.85 -17.49 -7.01
C GLY A 218 -13.36 -17.37 -8.45
N THR A 219 -14.60 -16.94 -8.68
CA THR A 219 -15.13 -16.71 -10.03
C THR A 219 -14.82 -15.28 -10.51
N LEU A 220 -14.22 -15.13 -11.68
CA LEU A 220 -13.93 -13.80 -12.26
C LEU A 220 -15.23 -13.03 -12.54
N ARG A 221 -15.35 -11.83 -11.98
CA ARG A 221 -16.51 -10.92 -12.13
C ARG A 221 -16.20 -9.74 -13.05
N TYR A 222 -15.11 -9.03 -12.78
CA TYR A 222 -14.68 -7.87 -13.57
C TYR A 222 -13.23 -8.04 -13.98
N SER A 223 -12.89 -7.47 -15.14
CA SER A 223 -11.52 -7.36 -15.63
C SER A 223 -11.41 -6.03 -16.36
N VAL A 224 -10.51 -5.18 -15.87
CA VAL A 224 -10.22 -3.87 -16.43
C VAL A 224 -8.77 -3.86 -16.87
N GLU A 225 -8.53 -3.40 -18.09
CA GLU A 225 -7.19 -3.19 -18.63
C GLU A 225 -6.87 -1.70 -18.66
N ILE A 226 -5.73 -1.34 -18.08
CA ILE A 226 -5.18 0.02 -18.06
C ILE A 226 -3.91 -0.01 -18.89
N ARG A 227 -3.85 0.86 -19.92
CA ARG A 227 -2.64 1.14 -20.69
C ARG A 227 -2.32 2.62 -20.55
N GLU A 228 -1.04 2.94 -20.43
CA GLU A 228 -0.58 4.32 -20.35
C GLU A 228 -1.04 5.15 -21.56
N SER A 229 -1.05 4.53 -22.75
CA SER A 229 -1.46 5.13 -24.02
C SER A 229 -2.93 5.62 -24.08
N VAL A 230 -3.79 5.16 -23.17
CA VAL A 230 -5.22 5.55 -23.15
C VAL A 230 -5.61 6.36 -21.91
N ILE A 231 -4.66 6.71 -21.06
CA ILE A 231 -4.90 7.58 -19.90
C ILE A 231 -5.08 9.01 -20.40
N PRO A 232 -6.20 9.69 -20.08
CA PRO A 232 -6.43 11.05 -20.53
C PRO A 232 -5.47 12.04 -19.86
N MET A 233 -5.05 13.04 -20.63
CA MET A 233 -4.32 14.20 -20.10
C MET A 233 -5.26 15.09 -19.27
N PRO A 234 -4.73 15.81 -18.26
CA PRO A 234 -5.48 16.84 -17.55
C PRO A 234 -6.04 17.90 -18.51
N ALA A 235 -7.24 18.40 -18.21
CA ALA A 235 -7.89 19.38 -19.08
C ALA A 235 -7.04 20.66 -19.20
N GLY A 236 -6.71 21.05 -20.44
CA GLY A 236 -5.90 22.23 -20.72
C GLY A 236 -4.40 21.98 -20.80
N GLU A 237 -3.93 20.76 -20.51
CA GLU A 237 -2.53 20.37 -20.64
C GLU A 237 -2.33 19.54 -21.93
N THR A 238 -1.41 19.95 -22.79
CA THR A 238 -1.08 19.21 -24.04
C THR A 238 0.37 18.76 -24.10
N ASP A 239 1.23 19.32 -23.25
CA ASP A 239 2.68 19.26 -23.39
C ASP A 239 3.33 18.61 -22.15
N LEU A 240 2.68 17.57 -21.61
CA LEU A 240 3.14 16.82 -20.45
C LEU A 240 3.58 15.41 -20.84
N SER A 241 4.67 14.95 -20.24
CA SER A 241 4.96 13.52 -20.14
C SER A 241 4.36 12.98 -18.84
N ILE A 242 3.84 11.76 -18.87
CA ILE A 242 3.23 11.09 -17.71
C ILE A 242 4.14 9.96 -17.26
N SER A 243 4.21 9.74 -15.96
CA SER A 243 4.61 8.47 -15.34
C SER A 243 3.44 7.96 -14.50
N LEU A 244 3.01 6.72 -14.74
CA LEU A 244 2.06 6.05 -13.86
C LEU A 244 2.82 5.48 -12.66
N ASP A 245 2.46 5.92 -11.46
CA ASP A 245 3.20 5.55 -10.25
C ASP A 245 2.51 4.45 -9.46
N SER A 246 1.17 4.48 -9.35
CA SER A 246 0.41 3.41 -8.72
C SER A 246 -1.03 3.30 -9.23
N ILE A 247 -1.58 2.10 -9.10
CA ILE A 247 -2.96 1.74 -9.39
C ILE A 247 -3.52 1.09 -8.12
N LEU A 248 -4.54 1.68 -7.51
CA LEU A 248 -5.19 1.10 -6.33
C LEU A 248 -6.70 0.96 -6.58
N PRO A 249 -7.32 -0.15 -6.17
CA PRO A 249 -8.77 -0.23 -6.15
C PRO A 249 -9.36 0.57 -4.98
N ASP A 250 -10.60 1.03 -5.15
CA ASP A 250 -11.48 1.29 -4.02
C ASP A 250 -12.00 -0.06 -3.48
N LEU A 251 -11.96 -0.23 -2.16
CA LEU A 251 -12.44 -1.46 -1.49
C LEU A 251 -13.96 -1.45 -1.29
N SER A 252 -14.60 -0.28 -1.31
CA SER A 252 -16.04 -0.10 -1.10
C SER A 252 -16.80 -0.04 -2.43
N HIS A 253 -16.24 0.66 -3.42
CA HIS A 253 -16.83 0.87 -4.74
C HIS A 253 -16.07 0.16 -5.85
N TYR A 254 -16.71 -0.05 -7.00
CA TYR A 254 -16.01 -0.57 -8.19
C TYR A 254 -15.32 0.59 -8.93
N GLU A 255 -14.33 1.17 -8.27
CA GLU A 255 -13.53 2.29 -8.74
C GLU A 255 -12.05 1.90 -8.70
N ILE A 256 -11.26 2.51 -9.59
CA ILE A 256 -9.80 2.38 -9.61
C ILE A 256 -9.20 3.78 -9.57
N PHE A 257 -8.22 3.97 -8.70
CA PHE A 257 -7.48 5.21 -8.55
C PHE A 257 -6.10 5.05 -9.13
N LEU A 258 -5.74 5.95 -10.03
CA LEU A 258 -4.42 6.01 -10.63
C LEU A 258 -3.71 7.23 -10.06
N LYS A 259 -2.53 7.03 -9.50
CA LYS A 259 -1.62 8.13 -9.13
C LYS A 259 -0.56 8.25 -10.21
N MET A 260 -0.36 9.48 -10.68
CA MET A 260 0.55 9.80 -11.76
C MET A 260 1.44 10.97 -11.37
N THR A 261 2.65 10.99 -11.92
CA THR A 261 3.56 12.14 -11.88
C THR A 261 3.69 12.70 -13.29
N TYR A 262 3.54 14.02 -13.42
CA TYR A 262 3.62 14.74 -14.68
C TYR A 262 4.93 15.52 -14.75
N PHE A 263 5.51 15.56 -15.95
CA PHE A 263 6.77 16.26 -16.22
C PHE A 263 6.60 17.21 -17.41
N ARG A 264 7.06 18.45 -17.26
CA ARG A 264 7.18 19.41 -18.38
C ARG A 264 8.64 19.50 -18.85
N SER A 265 8.87 19.40 -20.17
CA SER A 265 10.23 19.46 -20.74
C SER A 265 10.89 20.83 -20.55
N ALA A 266 12.18 20.83 -20.21
CA ALA A 266 12.99 22.03 -19.97
C ALA A 266 13.25 22.89 -21.23
N ASP A 267 13.06 22.35 -22.44
CA ASP A 267 13.27 23.09 -23.70
C ASP A 267 12.32 24.28 -23.91
N GLN A 268 11.25 24.38 -23.09
CA GLN A 268 10.26 25.46 -23.10
C GLN A 268 10.26 26.28 -21.79
N ALA A 269 11.02 25.86 -20.77
CA ALA A 269 11.24 26.63 -19.56
C ALA A 269 12.43 27.57 -19.78
N SER A 270 12.32 28.84 -19.41
CA SER A 270 13.34 29.85 -19.72
C SER A 270 14.66 29.54 -18.99
N SER A 271 15.57 28.80 -19.65
CA SER A 271 17.01 28.53 -19.40
C SER A 271 17.55 28.28 -17.98
N ASP A 272 16.78 28.47 -16.92
CA ASP A 272 17.17 28.32 -15.50
C ASP A 272 16.09 27.56 -14.69
N GLU A 273 14.97 27.14 -15.29
CA GLU A 273 13.87 26.47 -14.59
C GLU A 273 13.92 24.95 -14.77
N VAL A 274 13.96 24.25 -13.64
CA VAL A 274 13.77 22.81 -13.52
C VAL A 274 12.42 22.43 -14.14
N SER A 275 12.34 21.27 -14.80
CA SER A 275 11.09 20.68 -15.28
C SER A 275 10.02 20.76 -14.18
N GLU A 276 8.84 21.34 -14.43
CA GLU A 276 7.74 21.28 -13.47
C GLU A 276 7.36 19.81 -13.27
N ILE A 277 7.44 19.35 -12.02
CA ILE A 277 7.03 18.01 -11.59
C ILE A 277 5.86 18.18 -10.64
N PHE A 278 4.71 17.62 -10.97
CA PHE A 278 3.58 17.59 -10.05
C PHE A 278 2.87 16.24 -10.07
N GLY A 279 2.28 15.90 -8.93
CA GLY A 279 1.46 14.71 -8.78
C GLY A 279 0.00 14.98 -9.12
N GLY A 280 -0.69 13.99 -9.65
CA GLY A 280 -2.13 14.02 -9.81
C GLY A 280 -2.71 12.62 -9.66
N THR A 281 -4.02 12.59 -9.50
CA THR A 281 -4.79 11.33 -9.46
C THR A 281 -5.93 11.38 -10.44
N LEU A 282 -6.27 10.24 -11.00
CA LEU A 282 -7.39 10.05 -11.90
C LEU A 282 -8.20 8.83 -11.47
N ASN A 283 -9.53 8.95 -11.48
CA ASN A 283 -10.43 7.86 -11.13
C ASN A 283 -10.96 7.18 -12.39
N PHE A 284 -11.21 5.87 -12.29
CA PHE A 284 -11.82 5.07 -13.33
C PHE A 284 -12.97 4.23 -12.76
N SER A 285 -14.17 4.49 -13.27
CA SER A 285 -15.34 3.70 -12.92
C SER A 285 -15.36 2.39 -13.69
N VAL A 286 -15.29 1.27 -12.97
CA VAL A 286 -15.36 -0.08 -13.54
C VAL A 286 -16.73 -0.34 -14.16
N ALA A 287 -17.78 0.16 -13.51
CA ALA A 287 -19.17 -0.03 -13.95
C ALA A 287 -19.47 0.75 -15.23
N GLU A 288 -19.05 2.02 -15.30
CA GLU A 288 -19.29 2.88 -16.47
C GLU A 288 -18.24 2.74 -17.56
N LYS A 289 -17.07 2.19 -17.22
CA LYS A 289 -15.88 2.09 -18.07
C LYS A 289 -15.39 3.44 -18.56
N LYS A 290 -15.30 4.41 -17.66
CA LYS A 290 -14.94 5.80 -17.97
C LYS A 290 -14.03 6.39 -16.91
N TRP A 291 -13.16 7.28 -17.37
CA TRP A 291 -12.34 8.16 -16.54
C TRP A 291 -13.17 9.33 -16.02
N HIS A 292 -12.92 9.74 -14.77
CA HIS A 292 -13.50 10.94 -14.17
C HIS A 292 -12.61 11.47 -13.04
N ASP A 293 -12.98 12.65 -12.53
CA ASP A 293 -12.44 13.25 -11.30
C ASP A 293 -10.91 13.32 -11.21
N TRP A 294 -10.30 13.90 -12.25
CA TRP A 294 -8.90 14.27 -12.18
C TRP A 294 -8.68 15.35 -11.11
N THR A 295 -7.67 15.14 -10.27
CA THR A 295 -7.31 16.07 -9.18
C THR A 295 -5.81 16.22 -9.10
N ARG A 296 -5.32 17.48 -9.03
CA ARG A 296 -3.91 17.79 -8.74
C ARG A 296 -3.63 17.55 -7.26
N LEU A 297 -2.53 16.85 -6.96
CA LEU A 297 -2.06 16.69 -5.59
C LEU A 297 -1.40 17.99 -5.10
N PRO A 298 -1.51 18.31 -3.80
CA PRO A 298 -0.74 19.41 -3.21
C PRO A 298 0.75 19.22 -3.43
N GLU A 299 1.45 20.33 -3.69
CA GLU A 299 2.91 20.34 -3.75
C GLU A 299 3.50 20.09 -2.36
N ASN A 300 4.53 19.26 -2.30
CA ASN A 300 5.30 19.07 -1.09
C ASN A 300 6.79 19.11 -1.44
N THR A 301 7.55 19.82 -0.61
CA THR A 301 8.98 20.04 -0.82
C THR A 301 9.71 19.83 0.50
N LEU A 302 10.93 19.35 0.40
CA LEU A 302 11.83 19.07 1.51
C LEU A 302 13.04 19.97 1.42
N GLU A 303 13.41 20.61 2.53
CA GLU A 303 14.72 21.25 2.64
C GLU A 303 15.76 20.21 3.04
N VAL A 304 16.73 19.94 2.17
CA VAL A 304 17.88 19.07 2.43
C VAL A 304 19.15 19.88 2.21
N ASP A 305 19.93 20.08 3.27
CA ASP A 305 21.17 20.88 3.25
C ASP A 305 21.00 22.29 2.63
N GLY A 306 19.84 22.93 2.86
CA GLY A 306 19.52 24.26 2.33
C GLY A 306 19.00 24.27 0.88
N ILE A 307 18.74 23.10 0.29
CA ILE A 307 18.17 22.95 -1.05
C ILE A 307 16.74 22.42 -0.93
N MET A 308 15.79 23.10 -1.57
CA MET A 308 14.42 22.61 -1.70
C MET A 308 14.35 21.53 -2.78
N ILE A 309 13.83 20.36 -2.42
CA ILE A 309 13.69 19.20 -3.30
C ILE A 309 12.22 18.77 -3.30
N ASP A 310 11.67 18.44 -4.47
CA ASP A 310 10.31 17.92 -4.57
C ASP A 310 10.18 16.57 -3.84
N SER A 311 9.15 16.47 -3.01
CA SER A 311 8.79 15.27 -2.26
C SER A 311 7.37 14.86 -2.65
N PRO A 312 7.17 14.26 -3.84
CA PRO A 312 5.84 13.94 -4.32
C PRO A 312 5.16 12.94 -3.40
N TYR A 313 3.86 13.12 -3.21
CA TYR A 313 3.03 12.16 -2.48
C TYR A 313 2.90 10.83 -3.23
N SER A 314 3.05 9.74 -2.50
CA SER A 314 2.72 8.38 -2.92
C SER A 314 1.33 8.03 -2.42
N LEU A 315 0.47 7.49 -3.30
CA LEU A 315 -0.81 6.92 -2.91
C LEU A 315 -0.54 5.53 -2.31
N ILE A 316 -0.85 5.35 -1.01
CA ILE A 316 -0.47 4.16 -0.23
C ILE A 316 -1.61 3.20 0.07
N GLY A 317 -2.86 3.62 -0.12
CA GLY A 317 -4.01 2.80 0.23
C GLY A 317 -5.33 3.53 0.10
N THR A 318 -6.41 2.75 0.19
CA THR A 318 -7.78 3.24 0.31
C THR A 318 -8.44 2.62 1.53
N ALA A 319 -9.26 3.38 2.24
CA ALA A 319 -10.05 2.87 3.35
C ALA A 319 -11.34 3.69 3.48
N LYS A 320 -12.48 3.01 3.56
CA LYS A 320 -13.82 3.64 3.66
C LYS A 320 -14.06 4.71 2.59
N GLY A 321 -13.75 4.40 1.32
CA GLY A 321 -13.87 5.33 0.19
C GLY A 321 -12.84 6.48 0.14
N LYS A 322 -12.00 6.63 1.17
CA LYS A 322 -10.99 7.71 1.27
C LYS A 322 -9.63 7.22 0.78
N GLN A 323 -8.83 8.12 0.22
CA GLN A 323 -7.50 7.84 -0.30
C GLN A 323 -6.42 8.39 0.63
N PHE A 324 -5.36 7.60 0.85
CA PHE A 324 -4.27 7.94 1.76
C PHE A 324 -2.98 8.18 0.99
N PHE A 325 -2.33 9.30 1.29
CA PHE A 325 -1.12 9.73 0.62
C PHE A 325 0.00 9.96 1.63
N LEU A 326 1.17 9.37 1.38
CA LEU A 326 2.37 9.62 2.17
C LEU A 326 3.43 10.32 1.34
N SER A 327 4.13 11.26 1.96
CA SER A 327 5.33 11.87 1.42
C SER A 327 6.39 11.96 2.50
N LEU A 328 7.66 11.96 2.11
CA LEU A 328 8.74 12.25 3.05
C LEU A 328 8.63 13.70 3.52
N SER A 329 8.86 13.92 4.81
CA SER A 329 8.88 15.22 5.49
C SER A 329 10.25 15.47 6.15
N GLU A 330 10.45 16.68 6.68
CA GLU A 330 11.69 17.05 7.36
C GLU A 330 12.00 16.11 8.54
N ASN A 331 13.28 15.97 8.89
CA ASN A 331 13.75 15.14 10.00
C ASN A 331 13.23 13.69 9.94
N SER A 332 13.25 13.09 8.75
CA SER A 332 12.85 11.68 8.53
C SER A 332 11.42 11.33 9.01
N MET A 333 10.55 12.34 9.14
CA MET A 333 9.13 12.16 9.36
C MET A 333 8.40 11.90 8.03
N TYR A 334 7.14 11.49 8.11
CA TYR A 334 6.26 11.39 6.95
C TYR A 334 5.11 12.39 7.07
N SER A 335 4.74 13.00 5.95
CA SER A 335 3.54 13.80 5.79
C SER A 335 2.42 12.90 5.26
N LEU A 336 1.28 12.90 5.95
CA LEU A 336 0.08 12.17 5.60
C LEU A 336 -1.02 13.15 5.16
N LEU A 337 -1.56 12.91 3.96
CA LEU A 337 -2.78 13.53 3.46
C LEU A 337 -3.85 12.48 3.24
N ILE A 338 -5.10 12.84 3.53
CA ILE A 338 -6.27 12.01 3.26
C ILE A 338 -7.18 12.79 2.31
N ARG A 339 -7.66 12.14 1.25
CA ARG A 339 -8.66 12.70 0.34
C ARG A 339 -9.99 11.99 0.50
N ASP A 340 -11.07 12.75 0.60
CA ASP A 340 -12.44 12.22 0.63
C ASP A 340 -13.00 11.90 -0.77
N GLU A 341 -14.24 11.41 -0.80
CA GLU A 341 -14.94 11.03 -2.03
C GLU A 341 -15.30 12.26 -2.88
N GLU A 342 -15.47 13.43 -2.26
CA GLU A 342 -15.70 14.71 -2.91
C GLU A 342 -14.43 15.30 -3.53
N GLY A 343 -13.27 14.68 -3.30
CA GLY A 343 -11.98 15.11 -3.82
C GLY A 343 -11.29 16.20 -2.99
N LEU A 344 -11.78 16.49 -1.78
CA LEU A 344 -11.18 17.45 -0.86
C LEU A 344 -10.09 16.78 -0.03
N PHE A 345 -8.99 17.50 0.16
CA PHE A 345 -7.89 17.07 1.01
C PHE A 345 -8.10 17.51 2.45
N SER A 346 -7.76 16.63 3.39
CA SER A 346 -7.64 16.95 4.80
C SER A 346 -6.55 17.97 5.07
N GLU A 347 -6.47 18.46 6.30
CA GLU A 347 -5.23 19.03 6.81
C GLU A 347 -4.10 17.98 6.76
N GLU A 348 -2.85 18.45 6.70
CA GLU A 348 -1.68 17.59 6.72
C GLU A 348 -1.40 17.10 8.15
N TYR A 349 -1.07 15.80 8.26
CA TYR A 349 -0.65 15.17 9.49
C TYR A 349 0.82 14.74 9.41
N ARG A 350 1.59 14.94 10.47
CA ARG A 350 2.97 14.44 10.59
C ARG A 350 2.99 13.11 11.33
N LEU A 351 3.64 12.11 10.74
CA LEU A 351 3.92 10.82 11.36
C LEU A 351 5.32 10.86 11.95
N LEU A 352 5.41 10.68 13.27
CA LEU A 352 6.70 10.57 13.93
C LEU A 352 7.33 9.21 13.65
N MET A 353 8.57 9.24 13.22
CA MET A 353 9.45 8.08 13.11
C MET A 353 10.65 8.28 14.04
N ASP A 354 11.18 7.17 14.58
CA ASP A 354 12.41 7.22 15.38
C ASP A 354 13.62 6.96 14.45
N ASP A 355 14.48 7.97 14.30
CA ASP A 355 15.53 8.03 13.26
C ASP A 355 16.74 7.11 13.42
N ARG A 356 16.76 6.21 14.42
CA ARG A 356 17.94 5.37 14.64
C ARG A 356 17.84 4.06 13.87
N GLU A 357 18.80 3.88 12.96
CA GLU A 357 19.16 2.59 12.34
C GLU A 357 18.05 1.94 11.49
N ILE A 358 17.19 2.75 10.87
CA ILE A 358 16.22 2.29 9.87
C ILE A 358 16.96 1.95 8.56
N LEU A 359 16.86 0.71 8.11
CA LEU A 359 17.35 0.26 6.81
C LEU A 359 16.28 0.42 5.72
N ASN A 360 15.02 0.12 6.07
CA ASN A 360 13.87 0.23 5.17
C ASN A 360 12.57 0.33 5.96
N THR A 361 11.54 0.90 5.34
CA THR A 361 10.18 0.93 5.89
C THR A 361 9.19 0.62 4.79
N ASP A 362 8.38 -0.41 5.01
CA ASP A 362 7.25 -0.75 4.14
C ASP A 362 5.95 -0.35 4.85
N PHE A 363 5.09 0.40 4.16
CA PHE A 363 3.83 0.92 4.70
C PHE A 363 2.64 0.13 4.16
N TYR A 364 1.64 -0.08 5.02
CA TYR A 364 0.44 -0.85 4.73
C TYR A 364 -0.78 -0.15 5.33
N LEU A 365 -1.88 -0.10 4.60
CA LEU A 365 -3.14 0.49 5.12
C LEU A 365 -4.17 -0.62 5.29
N SER A 366 -4.68 -0.80 6.51
CA SER A 366 -5.76 -1.75 6.75
C SER A 366 -7.09 -1.24 6.18
N ASP A 367 -8.04 -2.15 5.93
CA ASP A 367 -9.42 -1.85 5.54
C ASP A 367 -10.14 -0.87 6.49
N ALA A 368 -9.87 -0.99 7.79
CA ALA A 368 -10.38 -0.10 8.83
C ALA A 368 -9.75 1.31 8.80
N GLY A 369 -8.72 1.52 8.00
CA GLY A 369 -7.98 2.77 7.87
C GLY A 369 -6.85 2.94 8.87
N ILE A 370 -6.31 1.86 9.45
CA ILE A 370 -5.13 1.92 10.34
C ILE A 370 -3.87 1.81 9.47
N LEU A 371 -3.03 2.83 9.51
CA LEU A 371 -1.73 2.82 8.85
C LEU A 371 -0.74 2.01 9.69
N CYS A 372 -0.22 0.95 9.11
CA CYS A 372 0.79 0.08 9.70
C CYS A 372 2.12 0.24 8.95
N ALA A 373 3.22 -0.09 9.61
CA ALA A 373 4.50 -0.20 8.92
C ALA A 373 5.33 -1.36 9.49
N MET A 374 6.09 -1.98 8.59
CA MET A 374 7.16 -2.91 8.92
C MET A 374 8.49 -2.19 8.74
N VAL A 375 9.14 -1.87 9.85
CA VAL A 375 10.39 -1.09 9.90
C VAL A 375 11.56 -2.02 10.12
N TYR A 376 12.40 -2.15 9.10
CA TYR A 376 13.59 -3.00 9.16
C TYR A 376 14.78 -2.25 9.75
N THR A 377 15.43 -2.88 10.70
CA THR A 377 16.69 -2.44 11.33
C THR A 377 17.81 -3.43 11.00
N ASP A 378 18.98 -3.25 11.61
CA ASP A 378 20.11 -4.17 11.46
C ASP A 378 19.88 -5.56 12.09
N SER A 379 18.90 -5.68 12.99
CA SER A 379 18.72 -6.86 13.86
C SER A 379 17.28 -7.39 13.89
N GLU A 380 16.28 -6.55 13.67
CA GLU A 380 14.86 -6.92 13.73
C GLU A 380 14.00 -6.16 12.71
N ALA A 381 12.82 -6.71 12.44
CA ALA A 381 11.69 -6.00 11.81
C ALA A 381 10.70 -5.59 12.90
N ARG A 382 10.48 -4.28 13.06
CA ARG A 382 9.53 -3.71 14.02
C ARG A 382 8.18 -3.51 13.36
N ILE A 383 7.11 -3.98 13.97
CA ILE A 383 5.74 -3.73 13.53
C ILE A 383 5.19 -2.57 14.35
N ILE A 384 4.81 -1.51 13.65
CA ILE A 384 4.30 -0.27 14.23
C ILE A 384 3.00 0.14 13.53
N TRP A 385 2.21 0.99 14.19
CA TRP A 385 1.02 1.57 13.57
C TRP A 385 0.75 3.02 14.02
N TRP A 386 -0.12 3.69 13.26
CA TRP A 386 -0.76 4.95 13.62
C TRP A 386 -2.27 4.77 13.53
N ARG A 387 -3.01 5.30 14.51
CA ARG A 387 -4.47 5.24 14.57
C ARG A 387 -5.13 6.27 13.64
N THR A 388 -4.83 6.16 12.35
CA THR A 388 -5.39 6.99 11.28
C THR A 388 -6.88 6.73 11.04
N ASP A 389 -7.39 5.58 11.48
CA ASP A 389 -8.82 5.23 11.49
C ASP A 389 -9.66 6.25 12.27
N LYS A 390 -9.10 6.80 13.35
CA LYS A 390 -9.75 7.85 14.15
C LYS A 390 -9.95 9.16 13.38
N LEU A 391 -9.12 9.43 12.38
CA LEU A 391 -9.27 10.62 11.52
C LEU A 391 -10.48 10.48 10.59
N LEU A 392 -10.86 9.24 10.26
CA LEU A 392 -12.02 8.97 9.42
C LEU A 392 -13.31 9.23 10.18
N GLU A 393 -13.36 8.92 11.48
CA GLU A 393 -14.53 9.14 12.35
C GLU A 393 -14.82 10.64 12.55
N ILE A 394 -13.79 11.47 12.73
CA ILE A 394 -13.92 12.91 13.01
C ILE A 394 -14.49 13.68 11.80
N ASN A 395 -14.17 13.23 10.59
CA ASN A 395 -14.65 13.88 9.37
C ASN A 395 -16.11 13.53 9.07
N ASP A 396 -16.59 12.37 9.50
CA ASP A 396 -17.97 11.93 9.27
C ASP A 396 -18.98 12.61 10.23
N GLU A 397 -18.55 13.09 11.40
CA GLU A 397 -19.40 13.83 12.35
C GLU A 397 -19.61 15.32 11.99
N ASN A 398 -18.80 15.86 11.07
CA ASN A 398 -18.88 17.26 10.63
C ASN A 398 -19.50 17.43 9.22
N GLY A 399 -19.99 16.34 8.62
CA GLY A 399 -20.68 16.30 7.32
C GLY A 399 -22.18 16.60 7.40
#